data_AF-A0A2K0TM85-F1
#
_entry.id   AF-A0A2K0TM85-F1
#
_cell.length_a   1.000
_cell.length_b   1.000
_cell.length_c   1.000
_cell.angle_alpha   90.00
_cell.angle_beta   90.00
_cell.angle_gamma   90.00
#
_symmetry.space_group_name_H-M   'P 1'
#
loop_
_entity.id
_entity.type
_entity.pdbx_description
1 polymer ?
#
loop_
_entity_poly.entity_id
_entity_poly.type
_entity_poly.pdbx_seq_one_letter_code
_entity_poly.pdbx_strand_id
1 'polypeptide(L)'
;MPKSLRSILGDSNRVRKPSRPSPARQNATATPRASPSPSPRKGKKPAPKRGAPDAEEFHEKLSDVGIAKILEEELTLRDVVQAMRYIRGKMFTPVPPTGFKSTRTTELLNYRLSVPPIVTIGHLNAILTSPSKVEREVVELSRSGVLRKVRVERRGGMGEALVESTDLEAMIRNTGMSNASKDEFLKFLKENPTAQTLPRGAIKHSHIDELVRAGFLTSSLQAAPGTTLHVRPEDRTTLTSIHHVSRFASGTVSAVGGQNAIHLAGGGGGAPTLTGSSVSSAGASDFRIAVPGHGRYLKLAEGAVDWLREMLDKTKWGEAPENWFRERFEGGGLYGLRWKDFWGVEWEWVLGQAAGLGVVEVFETGSVGRGVRALGG
;
A
#
# COMPACT_ATOMS: atom_id res chain seq x y z
N MET A 1 1.76 -17.19 63.62
CA MET A 1 1.48 -17.85 62.32
C MET A 1 1.34 -16.80 61.24
N PRO A 2 2.25 -16.78 60.24
CA PRO A 2 2.31 -15.71 59.25
C PRO A 2 1.19 -15.87 58.21
N LYS A 3 0.42 -14.80 58.03
CA LYS A 3 -0.73 -14.70 57.11
C LYS A 3 -0.21 -14.63 55.67
N SER A 4 -0.71 -15.49 54.79
CA SER A 4 -0.28 -15.57 53.38
C SER A 4 -0.88 -14.42 52.56
N LEU A 5 -0.06 -13.84 51.67
CA LEU A 5 -0.29 -12.69 50.78
C LEU A 5 -1.48 -12.81 49.81
N ARG A 6 -2.21 -13.95 49.79
CA ARG A 6 -3.41 -14.14 48.96
C ARG A 6 -4.68 -13.50 49.52
N SER A 7 -4.67 -12.97 50.76
CA SER A 7 -5.84 -12.28 51.34
C SER A 7 -5.87 -10.77 51.09
N ILE A 8 -4.91 -10.21 50.32
CA ILE A 8 -4.77 -8.77 50.07
C ILE A 8 -5.12 -8.41 48.60
N LEU A 9 -5.25 -9.40 47.73
CA LEU A 9 -5.65 -9.21 46.34
C LEU A 9 -7.07 -9.76 46.16
N GLY A 10 -8.04 -8.85 46.25
CA GLY A 10 -9.47 -9.13 46.13
C GLY A 10 -9.84 -9.88 44.85
N ASP A 11 -10.96 -10.59 44.93
CA ASP A 11 -11.50 -11.46 43.89
C ASP A 11 -11.68 -10.73 42.55
N SER A 12 -10.95 -11.19 41.53
CA SER A 12 -11.06 -10.68 40.17
C SER A 12 -12.42 -11.06 39.59
N ASN A 13 -13.23 -10.03 39.31
CA ASN A 13 -14.52 -10.09 38.64
C ASN A 13 -14.36 -10.61 37.20
N ARG A 14 -14.42 -11.94 37.01
CA ARG A 14 -14.33 -12.57 35.68
C ARG A 14 -15.73 -12.90 35.15
N VAL A 15 -16.24 -12.05 34.27
CA VAL A 15 -17.50 -12.23 33.53
C VAL A 15 -17.41 -13.50 32.66
N ARG A 16 -18.24 -14.51 32.94
CA ARG A 16 -18.41 -15.71 32.11
C ARG A 16 -19.55 -15.50 31.11
N LYS A 17 -19.29 -15.73 29.82
CA LYS A 17 -20.32 -15.76 28.78
C LYS A 17 -21.15 -17.07 28.87
N PRO A 18 -22.48 -17.04 28.70
CA PRO A 18 -23.31 -18.25 28.77
C PRO A 18 -23.14 -19.14 27.52
N SER A 19 -22.98 -20.44 27.75
CA SER A 19 -22.91 -21.49 26.73
C SER A 19 -24.30 -21.97 26.31
N ARG A 20 -24.51 -22.12 24.99
CA ARG A 20 -25.75 -22.61 24.36
C ARG A 20 -25.93 -24.13 24.59
N PRO A 21 -27.15 -24.63 24.91
CA PRO A 21 -27.35 -26.05 25.19
C PRO A 21 -27.46 -26.91 23.90
N SER A 22 -26.89 -28.11 23.95
CA SER A 22 -27.00 -29.16 22.94
C SER A 22 -28.33 -29.92 23.06
N PRO A 23 -28.97 -30.35 21.96
CA PRO A 23 -30.18 -31.15 22.04
C PRO A 23 -29.89 -32.64 22.34
N ALA A 24 -30.82 -33.22 23.11
CA ALA A 24 -30.76 -34.55 23.69
C ALA A 24 -30.96 -35.70 22.69
N ARG A 25 -30.26 -36.81 22.95
CA ARG A 25 -30.50 -38.14 22.39
C ARG A 25 -31.75 -38.75 23.02
N GLN A 26 -32.62 -39.33 22.19
CA GLN A 26 -33.56 -40.37 22.59
C GLN A 26 -33.27 -41.65 21.80
N ASN A 27 -33.41 -42.79 22.46
CA ASN A 27 -33.04 -44.13 22.02
C ASN A 27 -34.26 -45.07 22.18
N ALA A 28 -34.18 -46.25 21.53
CA ALA A 28 -35.00 -47.48 21.62
C ALA A 28 -36.03 -47.65 20.46
N THR A 29 -36.23 -48.81 19.79
CA THR A 29 -35.80 -50.22 20.02
C THR A 29 -36.08 -51.12 18.77
N ALA A 30 -35.17 -52.09 18.51
CA ALA A 30 -35.29 -53.50 17.99
C ALA A 30 -36.29 -53.89 16.84
N THR A 31 -35.99 -54.69 15.79
CA THR A 31 -35.39 -56.06 15.65
C THR A 31 -35.15 -56.44 14.14
N PRO A 32 -34.52 -57.60 13.79
CA PRO A 32 -33.73 -57.80 12.54
C PRO A 32 -34.29 -58.82 11.51
N ARG A 33 -33.84 -58.79 10.24
CA ARG A 33 -33.58 -60.01 9.43
C ARG A 33 -32.88 -59.79 8.06
N ALA A 34 -31.93 -60.71 7.78
CA ALA A 34 -31.49 -61.29 6.50
C ALA A 34 -30.63 -60.49 5.48
N SER A 35 -29.40 -60.99 5.28
CA SER A 35 -28.44 -60.76 4.16
C SER A 35 -28.82 -61.61 2.90
N PRO A 36 -28.17 -61.57 1.69
CA PRO A 36 -26.72 -61.35 1.42
C PRO A 36 -26.26 -60.57 0.14
N SER A 37 -25.09 -59.91 0.22
CA SER A 37 -23.97 -59.75 -0.77
C SER A 37 -24.18 -59.12 -2.18
N PRO A 38 -23.14 -58.69 -2.96
CA PRO A 38 -21.79 -58.14 -2.64
C PRO A 38 -21.41 -56.81 -3.40
N SER A 39 -20.51 -56.00 -2.81
CA SER A 39 -19.44 -55.08 -3.34
C SER A 39 -19.55 -54.28 -4.68
N PRO A 40 -18.74 -53.22 -4.98
CA PRO A 40 -17.60 -52.63 -4.24
C PRO A 40 -17.60 -51.08 -4.09
N ARG A 41 -16.77 -50.62 -3.15
CA ARG A 41 -16.32 -49.23 -2.96
C ARG A 41 -15.80 -48.60 -4.26
N LYS A 42 -16.29 -47.39 -4.58
CA LYS A 42 -15.58 -46.43 -5.44
C LYS A 42 -15.47 -45.09 -4.72
N GLY A 43 -14.24 -44.66 -4.47
CA GLY A 43 -13.91 -43.41 -3.79
C GLY A 43 -14.53 -42.22 -4.51
N LYS A 44 -15.31 -41.43 -3.76
CA LYS A 44 -15.91 -40.20 -4.24
C LYS A 44 -14.82 -39.12 -4.22
N LYS A 45 -14.20 -38.86 -5.39
CA LYS A 45 -13.48 -37.60 -5.63
C LYS A 45 -14.49 -36.46 -5.41
N PRO A 46 -14.11 -35.34 -4.76
CA PRO A 46 -14.98 -34.18 -4.72
C PRO A 46 -15.20 -33.68 -6.16
N ALA A 47 -16.46 -33.44 -6.50
CA ALA A 47 -16.85 -32.83 -7.77
C ALA A 47 -16.14 -31.47 -7.93
N PRO A 48 -15.72 -31.09 -9.16
CA PRO A 48 -15.19 -29.76 -9.38
C PRO A 48 -16.25 -28.73 -9.00
N LYS A 49 -15.85 -27.70 -8.25
CA LYS A 49 -16.67 -26.52 -8.01
C LYS A 49 -17.13 -26.02 -9.39
N ARG A 50 -18.45 -25.93 -9.58
CA ARG A 50 -19.06 -25.24 -10.73
C ARG A 50 -18.35 -23.89 -10.85
N GLY A 51 -17.78 -23.64 -12.03
CA GLY A 51 -17.09 -22.40 -12.34
C GLY A 51 -17.99 -21.22 -12.00
N ALA A 52 -17.38 -20.17 -11.45
CA ALA A 52 -18.01 -18.87 -11.51
C ALA A 52 -18.30 -18.56 -12.99
N PRO A 53 -19.47 -18.01 -13.35
CA PRO A 53 -19.82 -17.70 -14.74
C PRO A 53 -18.82 -16.74 -15.42
N ASP A 54 -17.96 -16.08 -14.65
CA ASP A 54 -16.99 -15.10 -15.13
C ASP A 54 -15.71 -15.71 -15.73
N ALA A 55 -15.39 -16.99 -15.44
CA ALA A 55 -14.15 -17.62 -15.91
C ALA A 55 -14.22 -18.11 -17.38
N GLU A 56 -15.40 -18.05 -17.99
CA GLU A 56 -15.68 -18.61 -19.32
C GLU A 56 -15.81 -17.52 -20.41
N GLU A 57 -15.75 -16.23 -20.07
CA GLU A 57 -16.11 -15.16 -21.02
C GLU A 57 -15.01 -14.87 -22.08
N PHE A 58 -13.75 -15.24 -21.82
CA PHE A 58 -12.63 -15.04 -22.77
C PHE A 58 -11.86 -16.34 -23.04
N HIS A 59 -12.29 -17.09 -24.05
CA HIS A 59 -11.61 -18.32 -24.46
C HIS A 59 -10.35 -18.06 -25.30
N GLU A 60 -10.35 -17.00 -26.09
CA GLU A 60 -9.26 -16.61 -26.99
C GLU A 60 -8.33 -15.58 -26.35
N LYS A 61 -7.05 -15.65 -26.71
CA LYS A 61 -6.05 -14.67 -26.29
C LYS A 61 -6.18 -13.41 -27.14
N LEU A 62 -6.05 -12.24 -26.51
CA LEU A 62 -6.09 -10.96 -27.22
C LEU A 62 -4.88 -10.82 -28.15
N SER A 63 -5.10 -10.26 -29.34
CA SER A 63 -4.02 -9.83 -30.24
C SER A 63 -3.22 -8.71 -29.58
N ASP A 64 -1.90 -8.74 -29.69
CA ASP A 64 -1.01 -7.69 -29.19
C ASP A 64 -0.38 -6.96 -30.38
N VAL A 65 -0.87 -5.75 -30.65
CA VAL A 65 -0.39 -4.87 -31.73
C VAL A 65 0.74 -3.96 -31.21
N GLY A 66 0.92 -3.86 -29.90
CA GLY A 66 1.95 -3.05 -29.26
C GLY A 66 1.45 -2.35 -27.99
N ILE A 67 2.39 -1.74 -27.26
CA ILE A 67 2.10 -1.04 -26.00
C ILE A 67 1.22 0.18 -26.27
N ALA A 68 0.06 0.23 -25.61
CA ALA A 68 -0.86 1.35 -25.66
C ALA A 68 -0.69 2.22 -24.42
N LYS A 69 -0.78 3.54 -24.58
CA LYS A 69 -0.69 4.46 -23.45
C LYS A 69 -2.05 4.63 -22.77
N ILE A 70 -1.99 4.85 -21.47
CA ILE A 70 -3.18 5.04 -20.64
C ILE A 70 -3.86 6.36 -20.98
N LEU A 71 -3.07 7.39 -21.30
CA LEU A 71 -3.56 8.71 -21.73
C LEU A 71 -2.54 9.37 -22.66
N GLU A 72 -2.87 9.54 -23.94
CA GLU A 72 -1.98 10.26 -24.89
C GLU A 72 -2.69 11.26 -25.83
N GLU A 73 -3.93 11.67 -25.55
CA GLU A 73 -4.65 12.57 -26.48
C GLU A 73 -4.70 14.04 -26.06
N GLU A 74 -4.22 14.40 -24.87
CA GLU A 74 -4.17 15.81 -24.46
C GLU A 74 -2.77 16.41 -24.70
N LEU A 75 -2.66 17.21 -25.78
CA LEU A 75 -1.45 17.94 -26.19
C LEU A 75 -0.83 18.85 -25.10
N THR A 76 -1.54 19.03 -23.98
CA THR A 76 -1.20 19.85 -22.82
C THR A 76 -0.29 19.14 -21.82
N LEU A 77 -0.13 17.82 -21.88
CA LEU A 77 0.62 17.04 -20.88
C LEU A 77 2.11 16.89 -21.23
N ARG A 78 2.83 18.02 -21.37
CA ARG A 78 4.26 18.02 -21.71
C ARG A 78 5.18 18.10 -20.49
N ASP A 79 4.71 18.77 -19.44
CA ASP A 79 5.49 19.05 -18.23
C ASP A 79 5.06 18.16 -17.06
N VAL A 80 6.01 17.82 -16.18
CA VAL A 80 5.76 17.00 -14.98
C VAL A 80 4.73 17.65 -14.07
N VAL A 81 4.80 18.97 -13.87
CA VAL A 81 3.87 19.71 -13.00
C VAL A 81 2.45 19.66 -13.57
N GLN A 82 2.30 19.79 -14.89
CA GLN A 82 0.99 19.70 -15.55
C GLN A 82 0.42 18.29 -15.42
N ALA A 83 1.23 17.25 -15.65
CA ALA A 83 0.83 15.86 -15.45
C ALA A 83 0.42 15.58 -14.00
N MET A 84 1.16 16.09 -13.01
CA MET A 84 0.80 15.96 -11.59
C MET A 84 -0.55 16.59 -11.27
N ARG A 85 -0.80 17.82 -11.78
CA ARG A 85 -2.07 18.53 -11.59
C ARG A 85 -3.22 17.82 -12.30
N TYR A 86 -2.98 17.29 -13.49
CA TYR A 86 -3.94 16.47 -14.24
C TYR A 86 -4.33 15.21 -13.44
N ILE A 87 -3.35 14.41 -13.00
CA ILE A 87 -3.59 13.19 -12.21
C ILE A 87 -4.43 13.49 -10.98
N ARG A 88 -4.13 14.58 -10.28
CA ARG A 88 -4.88 15.02 -9.09
C ARG A 88 -6.29 15.49 -9.43
N GLY A 89 -6.45 16.27 -10.49
CA GLY A 89 -7.75 16.77 -10.93
C GLY A 89 -8.70 15.67 -11.39
N LYS A 90 -8.14 14.58 -11.94
CA LYS A 90 -8.84 13.38 -12.42
C LYS A 90 -8.77 12.19 -11.46
N MET A 91 -8.31 12.40 -10.23
CA MET A 91 -8.25 11.30 -9.26
C MET A 91 -9.65 10.84 -8.85
N PHE A 92 -10.58 11.79 -8.68
CA PHE A 92 -11.92 11.52 -8.20
C PHE A 92 -12.96 12.10 -9.12
N THR A 93 -14.03 11.35 -9.33
CA THR A 93 -15.20 11.85 -10.04
C THR A 93 -15.98 12.84 -9.17
N PRO A 94 -16.51 13.93 -9.76
CA PRO A 94 -17.44 14.84 -9.08
C PRO A 94 -18.56 14.08 -8.36
N VAL A 95 -18.85 14.50 -7.12
CA VAL A 95 -19.89 13.87 -6.31
C VAL A 95 -21.25 14.22 -6.92
N PRO A 96 -22.10 13.23 -7.25
CA PRO A 96 -23.46 13.46 -7.70
C PRO A 96 -24.25 14.33 -6.70
N PRO A 97 -25.06 15.28 -7.19
CA PRO A 97 -25.81 16.19 -6.31
C PRO A 97 -26.89 15.47 -5.50
N THR A 98 -27.37 14.33 -5.98
CA THR A 98 -28.44 13.52 -5.35
C THR A 98 -28.06 12.04 -5.32
N GLY A 99 -28.70 11.28 -4.43
CA GLY A 99 -28.60 9.81 -4.35
C GLY A 99 -27.77 9.25 -3.20
N PHE A 100 -26.89 10.05 -2.60
CA PHE A 100 -26.21 9.69 -1.35
C PHE A 100 -27.01 10.12 -0.11
N LYS A 101 -26.92 9.32 0.96
CA LYS A 101 -27.34 9.76 2.30
C LYS A 101 -26.43 10.89 2.76
N SER A 102 -26.98 11.86 3.51
CA SER A 102 -26.22 13.01 4.03
C SER A 102 -24.95 12.59 4.77
N THR A 103 -25.04 11.57 5.63
CA THR A 103 -23.89 11.00 6.35
C THR A 103 -22.81 10.47 5.40
N ARG A 104 -23.21 9.77 4.35
CA ARG A 104 -22.28 9.21 3.35
C ARG A 104 -21.61 10.31 2.53
N THR A 105 -22.34 11.35 2.17
CA THR A 105 -21.77 12.53 1.49
C THR A 105 -20.71 13.19 2.36
N THR A 106 -20.99 13.39 3.65
CA THR A 106 -20.02 13.96 4.59
C THR A 106 -18.78 13.08 4.76
N GLU A 107 -18.96 11.77 4.93
CA GLU A 107 -17.83 10.81 4.99
C GLU A 107 -16.95 10.88 3.76
N LEU A 108 -17.56 10.91 2.57
CA LEU A 108 -16.85 10.94 1.30
C LEU A 108 -16.07 12.25 1.12
N LEU A 109 -16.69 13.40 1.42
CA LEU A 109 -16.03 14.69 1.34
C LEU A 109 -14.87 14.78 2.34
N ASN A 110 -15.07 14.34 3.58
CA ASN A 110 -14.02 14.29 4.60
C ASN A 110 -12.88 13.36 4.20
N TYR A 111 -13.18 12.21 3.60
CA TYR A 111 -12.17 11.30 3.08
C TYR A 111 -11.32 12.00 2.03
N ARG A 112 -11.95 12.62 1.02
CA ARG A 112 -11.25 13.32 -0.07
C ARG A 112 -10.41 14.50 0.43
N LEU A 113 -10.91 15.27 1.40
CA LEU A 113 -10.14 16.35 2.04
C LEU A 113 -8.89 15.83 2.78
N SER A 114 -8.91 14.59 3.26
CA SER A 114 -7.78 13.97 3.95
C SER A 114 -6.75 13.33 3.02
N VAL A 115 -7.03 13.26 1.71
CA VAL A 115 -6.09 12.72 0.72
C VAL A 115 -5.08 13.82 0.35
N PRO A 116 -3.78 13.58 0.55
CA PRO A 116 -2.79 14.59 0.24
C PRO A 116 -2.58 14.76 -1.27
N PRO A 117 -2.14 15.95 -1.71
CA PRO A 117 -1.88 16.29 -3.11
C PRO A 117 -0.56 15.68 -3.62
N ILE A 118 -0.41 14.36 -3.49
CA ILE A 118 0.78 13.63 -3.91
C ILE A 118 0.53 12.80 -5.17
N VAL A 119 1.60 12.57 -5.91
CA VAL A 119 1.59 11.73 -7.11
C VAL A 119 2.81 10.83 -7.10
N THR A 120 2.63 9.53 -7.32
CA THR A 120 3.74 8.58 -7.43
C THR A 120 4.46 8.72 -8.76
N ILE A 121 5.79 8.56 -8.77
CA ILE A 121 6.59 8.62 -10.01
C ILE A 121 6.12 7.58 -11.04
N GLY A 122 5.74 6.38 -10.57
CA GLY A 122 5.19 5.34 -11.44
C GLY A 122 3.96 5.81 -12.23
N HIS A 123 3.02 6.49 -11.58
CA HIS A 123 1.83 7.02 -12.25
C HIS A 123 2.21 8.10 -13.29
N LEU A 124 3.21 8.93 -13.00
CA LEU A 124 3.72 9.89 -14.00
C LEU A 124 4.29 9.18 -15.23
N ASN A 125 5.07 8.12 -15.02
CA ASN A 125 5.64 7.33 -16.11
C ASN A 125 4.58 6.56 -16.90
N ALA A 126 3.43 6.26 -16.30
CA ALA A 126 2.29 5.63 -16.97
C ALA A 126 1.56 6.59 -17.93
N ILE A 127 1.68 7.89 -17.71
CA ILE A 127 1.04 8.94 -18.52
C ILE A 127 2.04 9.56 -19.51
N LEU A 128 3.29 9.80 -19.07
CA LEU A 128 4.31 10.49 -19.86
C LEU A 128 5.15 9.51 -20.68
N THR A 129 5.37 9.84 -21.95
CA THR A 129 5.99 8.95 -22.96
C THR A 129 7.46 8.58 -22.71
N SER A 130 8.21 9.39 -21.95
CA SER A 130 9.66 9.23 -21.80
C SER A 130 10.12 9.21 -20.34
N PRO A 131 10.16 8.03 -19.68
CA PRO A 131 10.48 7.95 -18.24
C PRO A 131 11.84 8.57 -17.90
N SER A 132 12.86 8.40 -18.74
CA SER A 132 14.18 9.01 -18.51
C SER A 132 14.16 10.54 -18.61
N LYS A 133 13.27 11.13 -19.42
CA LYS A 133 13.10 12.58 -19.49
C LYS A 133 12.38 13.09 -18.25
N VAL A 134 11.33 12.39 -17.82
CA VAL A 134 10.57 12.66 -16.60
C VAL A 134 11.49 12.66 -15.38
N GLU A 135 12.35 11.65 -15.25
CA GLU A 135 13.30 11.58 -14.13
C GLU A 135 14.26 12.77 -14.12
N ARG A 136 14.80 13.17 -15.29
CA ARG A 136 15.68 14.34 -15.40
C ARG A 136 14.96 15.63 -14.99
N GLU A 137 13.74 15.82 -15.49
CA GLU A 137 12.91 16.98 -15.18
C GLU A 137 12.54 17.02 -13.69
N VAL A 138 12.16 15.88 -13.09
CA VAL A 138 11.89 15.77 -11.65
C VAL A 138 13.11 16.16 -10.82
N VAL A 139 14.31 15.75 -11.22
CA VAL A 139 15.55 16.12 -10.54
C VAL A 139 15.82 17.62 -10.65
N GLU A 140 15.60 18.22 -11.82
CA GLU A 140 15.75 19.66 -12.04
C GLU A 140 14.74 20.46 -11.22
N LEU A 141 13.46 20.09 -11.27
CA LEU A 141 12.38 20.71 -10.51
C LEU A 141 12.52 20.53 -8.99
N SER A 142 13.13 19.42 -8.55
CA SER A 142 13.45 19.22 -7.14
C SER A 142 14.62 20.08 -6.68
N ARG A 143 15.62 20.31 -7.53
CA ARG A 143 16.74 21.22 -7.23
C ARG A 143 16.33 22.67 -7.22
N SER A 144 15.42 23.08 -8.12
CA SER A 144 14.86 24.43 -8.13
C SER A 144 13.85 24.69 -7.00
N GLY A 145 13.47 23.64 -6.25
CA GLY A 145 12.54 23.73 -5.13
C GLY A 145 11.06 23.81 -5.51
N VAL A 146 10.72 23.58 -6.78
CA VAL A 146 9.32 23.54 -7.25
C VAL A 146 8.64 22.24 -6.79
N LEU A 147 9.36 21.13 -6.83
CA LEU A 147 8.87 19.82 -6.41
C LEU A 147 9.65 19.28 -5.22
N ARG A 148 8.98 18.47 -4.40
CA ARG A 148 9.60 17.77 -3.28
C ARG A 148 9.33 16.28 -3.38
N LYS A 149 10.39 15.49 -3.17
CA LYS A 149 10.32 14.04 -3.08
C LYS A 149 9.97 13.63 -1.65
N VAL A 150 8.93 12.83 -1.52
CA VAL A 150 8.46 12.25 -0.26
C VAL A 150 8.64 10.75 -0.34
N ARG A 151 9.34 10.20 0.64
CA ARG A 151 9.57 8.76 0.73
C ARG A 151 8.30 8.04 1.18
N VAL A 152 7.91 7.05 0.40
CA VAL A 152 6.77 6.16 0.59
C VAL A 152 7.28 4.81 1.03
N GLU A 153 7.14 4.50 2.31
CA GLU A 153 7.48 3.18 2.82
C GLU A 153 6.37 2.17 2.47
N ARG A 154 6.75 0.93 2.14
CA ARG A 154 5.92 -0.24 1.73
C ARG A 154 5.61 -0.45 0.24
N ARG A 155 6.05 0.40 -0.68
CA ARG A 155 5.78 0.22 -2.13
C ARG A 155 6.93 -0.50 -2.88
N GLY A 156 7.34 -1.69 -2.42
CA GLY A 156 8.21 -2.61 -3.19
C GLY A 156 9.51 -2.04 -3.76
N GLY A 157 10.15 -1.06 -3.08
CA GLY A 157 11.40 -0.44 -3.57
C GLY A 157 11.21 0.75 -4.53
N MET A 158 10.02 0.96 -5.10
CA MET A 158 9.65 2.12 -5.95
C MET A 158 8.87 3.21 -5.18
N GLY A 159 9.20 3.36 -3.89
CA GLY A 159 8.45 4.17 -2.94
C GLY A 159 8.79 5.66 -2.95
N GLU A 160 8.73 6.34 -4.08
CA GLU A 160 8.84 7.81 -4.13
C GLU A 160 7.53 8.43 -4.63
N ALA A 161 7.04 9.42 -3.89
CA ALA A 161 5.94 10.29 -4.28
C ALA A 161 6.44 11.73 -4.39
N LEU A 162 5.82 12.49 -5.29
CA LEU A 162 6.09 13.89 -5.52
C LEU A 162 4.95 14.72 -4.96
N VAL A 163 5.30 15.86 -4.38
CA VAL A 163 4.38 16.91 -3.96
C VAL A 163 4.87 18.25 -4.50
N GLU A 164 3.96 19.09 -4.97
CA GLU A 164 4.31 20.47 -5.33
C GLU A 164 4.65 21.24 -4.05
N SER A 165 5.72 22.03 -4.06
CA SER A 165 6.13 22.80 -2.88
C SER A 165 5.01 23.75 -2.45
N THR A 166 4.32 24.39 -3.40
CA THR A 166 3.19 25.30 -3.15
C THR A 166 2.05 24.62 -2.38
N ASP A 167 1.68 23.39 -2.75
CA ASP A 167 0.66 22.60 -2.08
C ASP A 167 1.11 22.19 -0.66
N LEU A 168 2.37 21.78 -0.51
CA LEU A 168 2.91 21.44 0.80
C LEU A 168 2.93 22.65 1.73
N GLU A 169 3.33 23.83 1.22
CA GLU A 169 3.28 25.08 1.97
C GLU A 169 1.85 25.43 2.38
N ALA A 170 0.87 25.28 1.47
CA ALA A 170 -0.54 25.50 1.76
C ALA A 170 -1.06 24.55 2.87
N MET A 171 -0.66 23.28 2.83
CA MET A 171 -1.00 22.32 3.89
C MET A 171 -0.44 22.74 5.25
N ILE A 172 0.83 23.15 5.30
CA ILE A 172 1.48 23.60 6.55
C ILE A 172 0.76 24.84 7.10
N ARG A 173 0.43 25.81 6.24
CA ARG A 173 -0.27 27.04 6.64
C ARG A 173 -1.66 26.77 7.21
N ASN A 174 -2.40 25.82 6.62
CA ASN A 174 -3.76 25.45 7.03
C ASN A 174 -3.84 24.64 8.34
N THR A 175 -2.70 24.27 8.94
CA THR A 175 -2.70 23.53 10.21
C THR A 175 -2.94 24.41 11.43
N GLY A 176 -3.37 23.80 12.54
CA GLY A 176 -3.54 24.47 13.84
C GLY A 176 -2.24 24.69 14.63
N MET A 177 -1.06 24.59 14.00
CA MET A 177 0.23 24.79 14.66
C MET A 177 0.55 26.27 14.93
N SER A 178 1.52 26.52 15.81
CA SER A 178 2.03 27.87 16.05
C SER A 178 2.66 28.49 14.79
N ASN A 179 2.46 29.79 14.58
CA ASN A 179 3.01 30.50 13.42
C ASN A 179 4.55 30.44 13.38
N ALA A 180 5.20 30.51 14.55
CA ALA A 180 6.65 30.36 14.66
C ALA A 180 7.15 28.98 14.16
N SER A 181 6.47 27.89 14.53
CA SER A 181 6.81 26.54 14.04
C SER A 181 6.62 26.40 12.54
N LYS A 182 5.55 27.00 12.00
CA LYS A 182 5.28 27.01 10.56
C LYS A 182 6.38 27.74 9.80
N ASP A 183 6.73 28.95 10.23
CA ASP A 183 7.71 29.79 9.55
C ASP A 183 9.13 29.19 9.60
N GLU A 184 9.53 28.64 10.75
CA GLU A 184 10.83 27.98 10.91
C GLU A 184 10.94 26.73 10.03
N PHE A 185 9.88 25.93 9.97
CA PHE A 185 9.84 24.76 9.10
C PHE A 185 9.85 25.15 7.61
N LEU A 186 9.01 26.11 7.21
CA LEU A 186 8.97 26.61 5.82
C LEU A 186 10.31 27.20 5.39
N LYS A 187 11.00 27.92 6.29
CA LYS A 187 12.36 28.42 6.04
C LYS A 187 13.34 27.27 5.79
N PHE A 188 13.34 26.26 6.66
CA PHE A 188 14.16 25.06 6.47
C PHE A 188 13.88 24.38 5.13
N LEU A 189 12.60 24.27 4.74
CA LEU A 189 12.21 23.68 3.47
C LEU A 189 12.70 24.50 2.25
N LYS A 190 12.72 25.83 2.35
CA LYS A 190 13.23 26.68 1.25
C LYS A 190 14.75 26.61 1.12
N GLU A 191 15.46 26.56 2.24
CA GLU A 191 16.92 26.44 2.26
C GLU A 191 17.40 25.06 1.81
N ASN A 192 16.60 24.00 2.05
CA ASN A 192 16.94 22.62 1.75
C ASN A 192 15.87 21.96 0.86
N PRO A 193 15.85 22.25 -0.46
CA PRO A 193 14.80 21.78 -1.36
C PRO A 193 14.83 20.27 -1.59
N THR A 194 16.02 19.64 -1.57
CA THR A 194 16.20 18.19 -1.79
C THR A 194 16.20 17.37 -0.50
N ALA A 195 16.14 18.00 0.67
CA ALA A 195 16.17 17.29 1.94
C ALA A 195 14.88 16.48 2.15
N GLN A 196 15.05 15.18 2.43
CA GLN A 196 13.96 14.27 2.81
C GLN A 196 13.95 13.99 4.33
N THR A 197 15.00 14.41 5.03
CA THR A 197 15.16 14.27 6.47
C THR A 197 15.43 15.63 7.10
N LEU A 198 14.94 15.80 8.32
CA LEU A 198 15.21 16.93 9.19
C LEU A 198 16.22 16.46 10.26
N PRO A 199 17.46 16.98 10.23
CA PRO A 199 18.45 16.63 11.25
C PRO A 199 18.05 17.19 12.61
N ARG A 200 18.39 16.47 13.68
CA ARG A 200 18.14 16.94 15.06
C ARG A 200 18.92 18.23 15.32
N GLY A 201 18.23 19.25 15.82
CA GLY A 201 18.81 20.58 16.11
C GLY A 201 18.64 21.62 14.99
N ALA A 202 18.13 21.24 13.81
CA ALA A 202 17.77 22.21 12.78
C ALA A 202 16.59 23.11 13.19
N ILE A 203 15.72 22.59 14.07
CA ILE A 203 14.53 23.28 14.58
C ILE A 203 14.44 23.04 16.09
N LYS A 204 13.86 23.98 16.83
CA LYS A 204 13.58 23.83 18.28
C LYS A 204 12.73 22.59 18.58
N HIS A 205 13.01 21.94 19.72
CA HIS A 205 12.33 20.69 20.09
C HIS A 205 10.80 20.84 20.25
N SER A 206 10.33 21.96 20.81
CA SER A 206 8.90 22.26 20.92
C SER A 206 8.18 22.30 19.56
N HIS A 207 8.85 22.85 18.54
CA HIS A 207 8.31 22.95 17.19
C HIS A 207 8.35 21.58 16.48
N ILE A 208 9.35 20.74 16.79
CA ILE A 208 9.41 19.35 16.29
C ILE A 208 8.21 18.55 16.80
N ASP A 209 7.86 18.66 18.08
CA ASP A 209 6.72 17.94 18.65
C ASP A 209 5.39 18.36 17.99
N GLU A 210 5.22 19.66 17.70
CA GLU A 210 4.07 20.16 16.94
C GLU A 210 4.03 19.58 15.52
N LEU A 211 5.18 19.54 14.82
CA LEU A 211 5.31 19.00 13.46
C LEU A 211 5.04 17.49 13.40
N VAL A 212 5.51 16.73 14.40
CA VAL A 212 5.24 15.30 14.54
C VAL A 212 3.75 15.07 14.78
N ARG A 213 3.13 15.83 15.68
CA ARG A 213 1.69 15.73 15.97
C ARG A 213 0.83 16.12 14.77
N ALA A 214 1.26 17.10 13.98
CA ALA A 214 0.61 17.49 12.73
C ALA A 214 0.84 16.47 11.59
N GLY A 215 1.80 15.56 11.73
CA GLY A 215 2.08 14.49 10.78
C GLY A 215 3.02 14.88 9.63
N PHE A 216 3.74 15.99 9.75
CA PHE A 216 4.77 16.41 8.78
C PHE A 216 6.13 15.80 9.05
N LEU A 217 6.33 15.27 10.25
CA LEU A 217 7.55 14.56 10.63
C LEU A 217 7.20 13.16 11.14
N THR A 218 7.97 12.18 10.70
CA THR A 218 7.96 10.82 11.25
C THR A 218 9.33 10.48 11.80
N SER A 219 9.39 9.61 12.81
CA SER A 219 10.68 9.15 13.33
C SER A 219 11.43 8.37 12.24
N SER A 220 12.67 8.76 11.93
CA SER A 220 13.55 7.96 11.07
C SER A 220 14.05 6.77 11.88
N LEU A 221 13.22 5.74 12.04
CA LEU A 221 13.74 4.43 12.35
C LEU A 221 14.35 3.92 11.04
N GLN A 222 15.66 4.09 10.86
CA GLN A 222 16.38 3.14 10.04
C GLN A 222 16.25 1.80 10.76
N ALA A 223 15.60 0.83 10.14
CA ALA A 223 15.79 -0.56 10.51
C ALA A 223 17.25 -0.91 10.17
N ALA A 224 18.18 -0.45 11.01
CA ALA A 224 19.55 -0.92 10.98
C ALA A 224 19.50 -2.42 11.34
N PRO A 225 20.15 -3.30 10.55
CA PRO A 225 20.10 -4.75 10.79
C PRO A 225 20.65 -5.17 12.16
N GLY A 226 21.26 -4.25 12.92
CA GLY A 226 21.78 -4.51 14.28
C GLY A 226 20.83 -4.21 15.45
N THR A 227 19.70 -3.52 15.24
CA THR A 227 18.83 -3.06 16.36
C THR A 227 17.37 -3.50 16.18
N THR A 228 17.15 -4.73 15.73
CA THR A 228 15.80 -5.31 15.52
C THR A 228 15.25 -6.04 16.75
N LEU A 229 15.86 -5.83 17.93
CA LEU A 229 15.51 -6.52 19.18
C LEU A 229 14.14 -6.07 19.73
N HIS A 230 13.72 -4.85 19.39
CA HIS A 230 12.42 -4.27 19.79
C HIS A 230 11.38 -4.28 18.67
N VAL A 231 11.74 -4.70 17.47
CA VAL A 231 10.86 -4.69 16.30
C VAL A 231 10.20 -6.07 16.17
N ARG A 232 8.87 -6.09 16.12
CA ARG A 232 8.12 -7.33 15.94
C ARG A 232 8.53 -8.02 14.63
N PRO A 233 8.55 -9.36 14.57
CA PRO A 233 8.97 -10.08 13.37
C PRO A 233 8.24 -9.66 12.10
N GLU A 234 6.95 -9.29 12.19
CA GLU A 234 6.15 -8.78 11.08
C GLU A 234 6.58 -7.41 10.53
N ASP A 235 7.34 -6.62 11.30
CA ASP A 235 7.80 -5.28 10.94
C ASP A 235 9.26 -5.25 10.43
N ARG A 236 9.90 -6.43 10.31
CA ARG A 236 11.28 -6.54 9.82
C ARG A 236 11.29 -6.45 8.29
N THR A 237 11.93 -5.42 7.76
CA THR A 237 12.03 -5.11 6.32
C THR A 237 13.04 -5.98 5.55
N THR A 238 13.67 -6.97 6.19
CA THR A 238 14.57 -7.92 5.52
C THR A 238 13.99 -9.33 5.59
N LEU A 239 13.84 -9.97 4.43
CA LEU A 239 13.37 -11.34 4.26
C LEU A 239 14.43 -12.36 4.74
N THR A 240 14.76 -12.34 6.04
CA THR A 240 15.53 -13.44 6.64
C THR A 240 14.58 -14.60 6.91
N SER A 241 14.75 -15.71 6.18
CA SER A 241 13.89 -16.90 6.32
C SER A 241 13.95 -17.46 7.73
N ILE A 242 12.78 -17.65 8.36
CA ILE A 242 12.60 -18.29 9.68
C ILE A 242 13.27 -19.66 9.73
N HIS A 243 13.33 -20.37 8.59
CA HIS A 243 13.95 -21.68 8.47
C HIS A 243 15.50 -21.65 8.56
N HIS A 244 16.11 -20.49 8.31
CA HIS A 244 17.55 -20.31 8.47
C HIS A 244 17.91 -19.90 9.90
N VAL A 245 17.06 -19.07 10.51
CA VAL A 245 17.15 -18.65 11.92
C VAL A 245 17.03 -19.84 12.88
N SER A 246 16.15 -20.82 12.57
CA SER A 246 15.92 -22.00 13.42
C SER A 246 17.08 -23.01 13.45
N ARG A 247 18.08 -22.89 12.56
CA ARG A 247 19.25 -23.80 12.55
C ARG A 247 20.31 -23.44 13.58
N PHE A 248 20.25 -22.23 14.15
CA PHE A 248 21.17 -21.81 15.20
C PHE A 248 20.58 -22.12 16.58
N ALA A 249 21.43 -22.51 17.52
CA ALA A 249 21.00 -22.84 18.88
C ALA A 249 20.29 -21.65 19.53
N SER A 250 19.08 -21.89 20.06
CA SER A 250 18.26 -20.90 20.74
C SER A 250 19.04 -20.23 21.88
N GLY A 251 19.12 -18.90 21.86
CA GLY A 251 19.87 -18.10 22.84
C GLY A 251 21.23 -17.57 22.36
N THR A 252 21.67 -17.87 21.13
CA THR A 252 22.92 -17.31 20.57
C THR A 252 22.68 -16.05 19.74
N VAL A 253 23.64 -15.11 19.74
CA VAL A 253 23.56 -13.82 18.98
C VAL A 253 23.38 -14.06 17.47
N SER A 254 23.90 -15.16 16.94
CA SER A 254 23.72 -15.58 15.55
C SER A 254 22.27 -16.01 15.23
N ALA A 255 21.52 -16.53 16.21
CA ALA A 255 20.11 -16.90 16.03
C ALA A 255 19.17 -15.69 15.94
N VAL A 256 19.63 -14.47 16.24
CA VAL A 256 18.81 -13.25 16.17
C VAL A 256 19.24 -12.33 15.01
N GLY A 257 20.19 -12.77 14.18
CA GLY A 257 20.72 -11.98 13.07
C GLY A 257 21.95 -11.15 13.45
N GLY A 258 22.97 -11.78 14.02
CA GLY A 258 24.26 -11.12 14.32
C GLY A 258 24.95 -10.53 13.08
N GLN A 259 26.01 -9.74 13.30
CA GLN A 259 26.73 -8.90 12.32
C GLN A 259 27.07 -9.59 10.97
N ASN A 260 27.21 -10.93 10.95
CA ASN A 260 27.56 -11.71 9.76
C ASN A 260 26.39 -12.53 9.17
N ALA A 261 25.14 -12.33 9.61
CA ALA A 261 23.99 -13.12 9.16
C ALA A 261 23.74 -13.00 7.65
N ILE A 262 24.05 -11.85 7.06
CA ILE A 262 23.92 -11.60 5.61
C ILE A 262 25.04 -12.31 4.84
N HIS A 263 26.24 -12.41 5.41
CA HIS A 263 27.40 -13.08 4.81
C HIS A 263 27.31 -14.61 4.90
N LEU A 264 26.63 -15.14 5.93
CA LEU A 264 26.38 -16.57 6.13
C LEU A 264 25.21 -17.11 5.30
N ALA A 265 24.33 -16.24 4.78
CA ALA A 265 23.19 -16.60 3.94
C ALA A 265 23.57 -16.86 2.45
N GLY A 266 24.86 -16.93 2.12
CA GLY A 266 25.32 -17.34 0.78
C GLY A 266 25.02 -16.35 -0.35
N GLY A 267 24.80 -15.07 -0.04
CA GLY A 267 24.63 -14.01 -1.04
C GLY A 267 25.98 -13.45 -1.50
N GLY A 268 26.68 -14.18 -2.36
CA GLY A 268 27.83 -13.67 -3.10
C GLY A 268 27.37 -12.97 -4.38
N GLY A 269 27.49 -11.64 -4.43
CA GLY A 269 27.23 -10.84 -5.64
C GLY A 269 27.52 -9.37 -5.39
N GLY A 270 28.60 -8.88 -6.02
CA GLY A 270 29.26 -7.62 -5.67
C GLY A 270 28.46 -6.33 -5.84
N ALA A 271 28.73 -5.40 -4.93
CA ALA A 271 28.68 -3.94 -5.12
C ALA A 271 29.63 -3.31 -4.08
N PRO A 272 30.26 -2.16 -4.38
CA PRO A 272 31.59 -1.82 -3.91
C PRO A 272 31.64 -1.42 -2.45
N THR A 273 32.81 -1.67 -1.87
CA THR A 273 33.29 -1.20 -0.59
C THR A 273 33.05 0.32 -0.43
N LEU A 274 32.15 0.72 0.47
CA LEU A 274 32.27 2.00 1.15
C LEU A 274 32.94 1.76 2.50
N THR A 275 34.26 1.76 2.46
CA THR A 275 35.11 2.01 3.63
C THR A 275 34.81 3.40 4.19
N GLY A 276 34.56 3.51 5.50
CA GLY A 276 34.54 4.82 6.15
C GLY A 276 33.68 4.90 7.40
N SER A 277 34.20 4.34 8.48
CA SER A 277 33.93 4.69 9.88
C SER A 277 33.09 5.95 10.17
N SER A 278 31.91 5.75 10.75
CA SER A 278 31.40 6.58 11.85
C SER A 278 30.52 5.75 12.78
N VAL A 279 31.15 4.82 13.51
CA VAL A 279 30.58 4.24 14.74
C VAL A 279 30.69 5.27 15.87
N SER A 280 30.14 6.46 15.64
CA SER A 280 30.10 7.57 16.58
C SER A 280 28.85 8.42 16.37
N SER A 281 27.67 7.79 16.42
CA SER A 281 26.41 8.44 16.82
C SER A 281 25.29 7.42 17.07
N ALA A 282 25.48 6.54 18.06
CA ALA A 282 24.38 5.79 18.67
C ALA A 282 23.40 6.71 19.45
N GLY A 283 23.09 7.92 18.94
CA GLY A 283 22.41 8.99 19.69
C GLY A 283 21.75 10.12 18.88
N ALA A 284 21.56 10.02 17.56
CA ALA A 284 20.78 11.02 16.83
C ALA A 284 19.88 10.39 15.75
N SER A 285 18.65 10.06 16.10
CA SER A 285 17.64 9.67 15.12
C SER A 285 17.08 10.91 14.43
N ASP A 286 17.41 11.10 13.15
CA ASP A 286 16.82 12.15 12.31
C ASP A 286 15.29 11.97 12.21
N PHE A 287 14.59 13.03 11.82
CA PHE A 287 13.17 12.93 11.46
C PHE A 287 13.02 12.83 9.94
N ARG A 288 12.09 12.03 9.44
CA ARG A 288 11.73 11.99 8.02
C ARG A 288 10.62 13.00 7.76
N ILE A 289 10.77 13.75 6.68
CA ILE A 289 9.72 14.65 6.21
C ILE A 289 8.64 13.79 5.57
N ALA A 290 7.42 13.93 6.08
CA ALA A 290 6.25 13.20 5.63
C ALA A 290 5.13 14.18 5.24
N VAL A 291 4.15 13.67 4.51
CA VAL A 291 2.94 14.42 4.18
C VAL A 291 1.77 13.82 4.97
N PRO A 292 1.03 14.62 5.75
CA PRO A 292 -0.15 14.16 6.47
C PRO A 292 -1.15 13.47 5.52
N GLY A 293 -1.76 12.39 5.96
CA GLY A 293 -2.73 11.63 5.14
C GLY A 293 -2.12 10.71 4.09
N HIS A 294 -0.78 10.68 3.94
CA HIS A 294 -0.09 9.82 2.96
C HIS A 294 -0.51 8.34 3.04
N GLY A 295 -0.65 7.78 4.25
CA GLY A 295 -1.08 6.40 4.42
C GLY A 295 -2.49 6.08 3.89
N ARG A 296 -3.40 7.07 3.84
CA ARG A 296 -4.74 6.87 3.26
C ARG A 296 -4.67 6.78 1.74
N TYR A 297 -3.87 7.65 1.12
CA TYR A 297 -3.59 7.58 -0.32
C TYR A 297 -2.99 6.23 -0.70
N LEU A 298 -2.02 5.73 0.07
CA LEU A 298 -1.42 4.43 -0.21
C LEU A 298 -2.40 3.29 -0.11
N LYS A 299 -3.24 3.25 0.93
CA LYS A 299 -4.27 2.22 1.08
C LYS A 299 -5.26 2.23 -0.08
N LEU A 300 -5.61 3.42 -0.58
CA LEU A 300 -6.48 3.57 -1.74
C LEU A 300 -5.81 3.04 -3.02
N ALA A 301 -4.55 3.40 -3.25
CA ALA A 301 -3.78 2.96 -4.40
C ALA A 301 -3.54 1.44 -4.37
N GLU A 302 -3.11 0.90 -3.24
CA GLU A 302 -2.87 -0.53 -3.01
C GLU A 302 -4.16 -1.33 -3.21
N GLY A 303 -5.27 -0.95 -2.56
CA GLY A 303 -6.55 -1.63 -2.74
C GLY A 303 -7.06 -1.61 -4.18
N ALA A 304 -6.79 -0.53 -4.94
CA ALA A 304 -7.22 -0.43 -6.33
C ALA A 304 -6.42 -1.35 -7.25
N VAL A 305 -5.12 -1.46 -6.99
CA VAL A 305 -4.20 -2.36 -7.71
C VAL A 305 -4.48 -3.82 -7.36
N ASP A 306 -4.75 -4.11 -6.08
CA ASP A 306 -5.12 -5.44 -5.62
C ASP A 306 -6.43 -5.90 -6.25
N TRP A 307 -7.45 -5.02 -6.31
CA TRP A 307 -8.69 -5.33 -7.02
C TRP A 307 -8.43 -5.69 -8.50
N LEU A 308 -7.56 -4.95 -9.19
CA LEU A 308 -7.25 -5.23 -10.59
C LEU A 308 -6.52 -6.56 -10.74
N ARG A 309 -5.57 -6.87 -9.85
CA ARG A 309 -4.89 -8.17 -9.80
C ARG A 309 -5.88 -9.31 -9.58
N GLU A 310 -6.78 -9.19 -8.60
CA GLU A 310 -7.82 -10.19 -8.34
C GLU A 310 -8.76 -10.39 -9.53
N MET A 311 -9.03 -9.33 -10.31
CA MET A 311 -9.84 -9.44 -11.52
C MET A 311 -9.09 -10.11 -12.68
N LEU A 312 -7.80 -9.82 -12.85
CA LEU A 312 -6.93 -10.46 -13.84
C LEU A 312 -6.73 -11.95 -13.52
N ASP A 313 -6.59 -12.33 -12.25
CA ASP A 313 -6.45 -13.73 -11.80
C ASP A 313 -7.68 -14.59 -12.11
N LYS A 314 -8.85 -13.97 -12.31
CA LYS A 314 -10.07 -14.68 -12.75
C LYS A 314 -10.09 -14.97 -14.24
N THR A 315 -9.28 -14.26 -15.02
CA THR A 315 -9.19 -14.46 -16.47
C THR A 315 -8.22 -15.60 -16.77
N LYS A 316 -8.50 -16.36 -17.83
CA LYS A 316 -7.67 -17.53 -18.20
C LYS A 316 -6.23 -17.16 -18.56
N TRP A 317 -6.06 -16.00 -19.21
CA TRP A 317 -4.77 -15.58 -19.76
C TRP A 317 -4.07 -14.52 -18.89
N GLY A 318 -4.72 -14.01 -17.85
CA GLY A 318 -4.25 -12.82 -17.14
C GLY A 318 -4.37 -11.56 -18.00
N GLU A 319 -5.31 -11.53 -18.94
CA GLU A 319 -5.50 -10.47 -19.93
C GLU A 319 -7.01 -10.30 -20.19
N ALA A 320 -7.49 -9.06 -20.29
CA ALA A 320 -8.85 -8.76 -20.77
C ALA A 320 -8.95 -7.34 -21.37
N PRO A 321 -10.01 -7.02 -22.16
CA PRO A 321 -10.23 -5.67 -22.67
C PRO A 321 -10.40 -4.65 -21.54
N GLU A 322 -9.90 -3.43 -21.70
CA GLU A 322 -10.00 -2.38 -20.67
C GLU A 322 -11.46 -2.07 -20.30
N ASN A 323 -12.36 -2.03 -21.29
CA ASN A 323 -13.77 -1.74 -21.07
C ASN A 323 -14.44 -2.75 -20.13
N TRP A 324 -14.01 -4.02 -20.17
CA TRP A 324 -14.52 -5.08 -19.30
C TRP A 324 -14.19 -4.83 -17.82
N PHE A 325 -13.00 -4.29 -17.54
CA PHE A 325 -12.63 -3.87 -16.19
C PHE A 325 -13.35 -2.58 -15.80
N ARG A 326 -13.41 -1.60 -16.69
CA ARG A 326 -14.09 -0.31 -16.46
C ARG A 326 -15.55 -0.52 -16.07
N GLU A 327 -16.30 -1.34 -16.82
CA GLU A 327 -17.70 -1.64 -16.52
C GLU A 327 -17.90 -2.30 -15.15
N ARG A 328 -16.98 -3.17 -14.73
CA ARG A 328 -17.06 -3.82 -13.41
C ARG A 328 -16.64 -2.90 -12.27
N PHE A 329 -15.67 -2.03 -12.51
CA PHE A 329 -15.22 -1.05 -11.54
C PHE A 329 -16.28 0.03 -11.29
N GLU A 330 -16.86 0.55 -12.37
CA GLU A 330 -17.85 1.63 -12.36
C GLU A 330 -19.29 1.13 -12.22
N GLY A 331 -19.50 -0.17 -12.37
CA GLY A 331 -20.80 -0.84 -12.23
C GLY A 331 -21.39 -0.72 -10.83
N GLY A 332 -22.71 -0.95 -10.74
CA GLY A 332 -23.45 -0.90 -9.47
C GLY A 332 -23.85 0.51 -8.99
N GLY A 333 -23.60 1.54 -9.80
CA GLY A 333 -24.02 2.91 -9.51
C GLY A 333 -23.44 3.46 -8.20
N LEU A 334 -24.22 4.26 -7.46
CA LEU A 334 -23.75 4.93 -6.23
C LEU A 334 -23.41 3.98 -5.07
N TYR A 335 -23.86 2.72 -5.15
CA TYR A 335 -23.58 1.69 -4.14
C TYR A 335 -22.59 0.63 -4.64
N GLY A 336 -22.10 0.80 -5.87
CA GLY A 336 -21.08 -0.03 -6.49
C GLY A 336 -19.68 0.18 -5.91
N LEU A 337 -18.76 -0.65 -6.37
CA LEU A 337 -17.37 -0.72 -5.89
C LEU A 337 -16.69 0.64 -5.88
N ARG A 338 -16.77 1.37 -7.01
CA ARG A 338 -16.17 2.71 -7.16
C ARG A 338 -16.57 3.68 -6.05
N TRP A 339 -17.84 3.77 -5.69
CA TRP A 339 -18.32 4.75 -4.70
C TRP A 339 -18.28 4.23 -3.25
N LYS A 340 -18.48 2.92 -3.08
CA LYS A 340 -18.54 2.29 -1.76
C LYS A 340 -17.14 2.09 -1.18
N ASP A 341 -16.23 1.53 -1.95
CA ASP A 341 -14.93 1.07 -1.46
C ASP A 341 -13.80 2.02 -1.91
N PHE A 342 -13.92 2.60 -3.12
CA PHE A 342 -12.92 3.50 -3.70
C PHE A 342 -13.30 4.98 -3.71
N TRP A 343 -14.30 5.41 -2.93
CA TRP A 343 -14.60 6.84 -2.70
C TRP A 343 -14.82 7.69 -3.97
N GLY A 344 -15.23 7.05 -5.07
CA GLY A 344 -15.46 7.64 -6.38
C GLY A 344 -14.18 7.93 -7.16
N VAL A 345 -13.11 7.15 -6.97
CA VAL A 345 -11.91 7.21 -7.82
C VAL A 345 -12.26 6.93 -9.28
N GLU A 346 -11.57 7.61 -10.20
CA GLU A 346 -11.73 7.42 -11.64
C GLU A 346 -10.96 6.18 -12.13
N TRP A 347 -11.53 5.45 -13.09
CA TRP A 347 -10.92 4.24 -13.65
C TRP A 347 -9.51 4.48 -14.21
N GLU A 348 -9.32 5.59 -14.93
CA GLU A 348 -8.03 5.95 -15.54
C GLU A 348 -6.95 6.13 -14.48
N TRP A 349 -7.31 6.68 -13.32
CA TRP A 349 -6.39 6.81 -12.19
C TRP A 349 -5.99 5.44 -11.63
N VAL A 350 -6.93 4.49 -11.53
CA VAL A 350 -6.64 3.11 -11.08
C VAL A 350 -5.67 2.42 -12.04
N LEU A 351 -5.96 2.52 -13.33
CA LEU A 351 -5.11 1.92 -14.37
C LEU A 351 -3.71 2.54 -14.39
N GLY A 352 -3.62 3.87 -14.26
CA GLY A 352 -2.36 4.61 -14.14
C GLY A 352 -1.52 4.20 -12.92
N GLN A 353 -2.17 3.95 -11.78
CA GLN A 353 -1.47 3.43 -10.60
C GLN A 353 -0.91 2.03 -10.81
N ALA A 354 -1.70 1.13 -11.39
CA ALA A 354 -1.33 -0.27 -11.60
C ALA A 354 -0.22 -0.41 -12.66
N ALA A 355 -0.32 0.32 -13.77
CA ALA A 355 0.72 0.35 -14.78
C ALA A 355 1.99 1.04 -14.27
N GLY A 356 1.83 2.10 -13.47
CA GLY A 356 2.95 2.77 -12.82
C GLY A 356 3.68 1.92 -11.77
N LEU A 357 3.05 0.86 -11.26
CA LEU A 357 3.69 -0.16 -10.43
C LEU A 357 4.35 -1.27 -11.24
N GLY A 358 4.10 -1.33 -12.55
CA GLY A 358 4.43 -2.48 -13.36
C GLY A 358 3.64 -3.73 -12.97
N VAL A 359 2.46 -3.61 -12.35
CA VAL A 359 1.56 -4.76 -12.12
C VAL A 359 0.83 -5.14 -13.39
N VAL A 360 0.52 -4.14 -14.22
CA VAL A 360 -0.20 -4.35 -15.48
C VAL A 360 0.47 -3.59 -16.61
N GLU A 361 0.25 -4.07 -17.82
CA GLU A 361 0.61 -3.38 -19.05
C GLU A 361 -0.64 -3.18 -19.89
N VAL A 362 -0.73 -2.02 -20.54
CA VAL A 362 -1.82 -1.69 -21.46
C VAL A 362 -1.28 -1.84 -22.89
N PHE A 363 -2.01 -2.55 -23.73
CA PHE A 363 -1.61 -2.85 -25.10
C PHE A 363 -2.79 -2.67 -26.06
N GLU A 364 -2.49 -2.42 -27.33
CA GLU A 364 -3.50 -2.24 -28.37
C GLU A 364 -3.89 -3.60 -28.94
N THR A 365 -5.19 -3.90 -29.00
CA THR A 365 -5.67 -5.19 -29.54
C THR A 365 -5.97 -5.15 -31.03
N GLY A 366 -6.20 -3.96 -31.60
CA GLY A 366 -6.58 -3.77 -33.01
C GLY A 366 -8.03 -4.16 -33.35
N SER A 367 -8.78 -4.76 -32.43
CA SER A 367 -10.17 -5.21 -32.66
C SER A 367 -11.15 -4.72 -31.59
N VAL A 368 -10.77 -4.82 -30.31
CA VAL A 368 -11.63 -4.47 -29.15
C VAL A 368 -11.11 -3.24 -28.39
N GLY A 369 -10.15 -2.52 -28.98
CA GLY A 369 -9.50 -1.35 -28.40
C GLY A 369 -8.32 -1.73 -27.50
N ARG A 370 -8.17 -1.07 -26.36
CA ARG A 370 -7.07 -1.33 -25.42
C ARG A 370 -7.33 -2.60 -24.60
N GLY A 371 -6.33 -3.46 -24.51
CA GLY A 371 -6.25 -4.60 -23.61
C GLY A 371 -5.38 -4.28 -22.40
N VAL A 372 -5.65 -4.96 -21.29
CA VAL A 372 -4.86 -4.88 -20.06
C VAL A 372 -4.39 -6.29 -19.72
N ARG A 373 -3.07 -6.47 -19.53
CA ARG A 373 -2.46 -7.75 -19.10
C ARG A 373 -1.71 -7.61 -17.79
N ALA A 374 -1.69 -8.67 -17.00
CA ALA A 374 -0.83 -8.77 -15.83
C ALA A 374 0.64 -8.91 -16.26
N LEU A 375 1.52 -8.12 -15.63
CA LEU A 375 2.96 -8.33 -15.66
C LEU A 375 3.34 -9.14 -14.42
N GLY A 376 3.98 -10.29 -14.64
CA GLY A 376 4.17 -11.34 -13.64
C GLY A 376 4.66 -10.81 -12.27
N GLY A 377 4.01 -11.31 -11.21
CA GLY A 377 4.41 -11.19 -9.81
C GLY A 377 4.47 -12.55 -9.15
#